data_AF-A0A017SZC3-F1
#
_entry.id   AF-A0A017SZC3-F1
#
_cell.length_a   1.000
_cell.length_b   1.000
_cell.length_c   1.000
_cell.angle_alpha   90.00
_cell.angle_beta   90.00
_cell.angle_gamma   90.00
#
_symmetry.space_group_name_H-M   'P 1'
#
loop_
_entity.id
_entity.type
_entity.pdbx_description
1 polymer ?
#
loop_
_entity_poly.entity_id
_entity_poly.type
_entity_poly.pdbx_seq_one_letter_code
_entity_poly.pdbx_strand_id
1 'polypeptide(L)'
;MGTTDPKTAAAADAKKEAVGCTTQGCPAEEIVAYDIEGHYIGTKPPAEDEVWLSTKAVVDANRSGEYVNRKPILDSEETKSIPKEPPKPITGKHSDLLLLAAISYGEASTANVYEEMAGIANVLVRQAKARSGGSISGLVSGHRNFAYAASDGNARFAAFKAKQLTLVDMREGNDGMRLAIKGAINALRDGHDYSNGAYFWDGKDLGTNYSNHEKVKKGLKFSDESHRIFTVDGSPIADNAVPTTTYWYDKNGKATKERGSYDYTYETTAVWGSTVFSKTTDAYRKATGGKPHM
;
A
#
# COMPACT_ATOMS: atom_id res chain seq x y z
N MET A 1 57.36 -34.60 -45.18
CA MET A 1 56.84 -33.47 -44.38
C MET A 1 55.80 -32.77 -45.22
N GLY A 2 54.53 -33.11 -45.01
CA GLY A 2 53.41 -32.60 -45.79
C GLY A 2 52.17 -32.78 -44.94
N THR A 3 51.92 -31.80 -44.08
CA THR A 3 50.73 -31.72 -43.24
C THR A 3 49.63 -31.08 -44.06
N THR A 4 48.70 -31.90 -44.55
CA THR A 4 47.40 -31.48 -45.04
C THR A 4 46.55 -31.04 -43.84
N ASP A 5 46.14 -29.77 -43.82
CA ASP A 5 45.15 -29.21 -42.89
C ASP A 5 43.77 -29.86 -43.12
N PRO A 6 43.16 -30.51 -42.10
CA PRO A 6 41.76 -30.89 -42.14
C PRO A 6 40.93 -29.85 -41.37
N LYS A 7 40.41 -28.84 -42.07
CA LYS A 7 39.29 -28.02 -41.57
C LYS A 7 38.02 -28.34 -42.35
N THR A 8 37.48 -29.51 -42.05
CA THR A 8 36.06 -29.83 -42.18
C THR A 8 35.68 -30.75 -41.02
N ALA A 9 34.50 -30.49 -40.43
CA ALA A 9 33.87 -31.21 -39.32
C ALA A 9 34.27 -30.77 -37.88
N ALA A 10 33.61 -29.72 -37.40
CA ALA A 10 33.19 -29.66 -36.01
C ALA A 10 31.86 -28.90 -35.92
N ALA A 11 30.80 -29.71 -35.86
CA ALA A 11 29.55 -29.51 -35.14
C ALA A 11 28.96 -28.09 -35.07
N ALA A 12 27.90 -27.92 -35.86
CA ALA A 12 26.73 -27.19 -35.41
C ALA A 12 26.25 -27.77 -34.06
N ASP A 13 26.43 -27.02 -32.97
CA ASP A 13 25.56 -27.10 -31.79
C ASP A 13 25.88 -25.93 -30.85
N ALA A 14 25.21 -24.81 -31.11
CA ALA A 14 24.89 -23.80 -30.11
C ALA A 14 23.44 -23.37 -30.35
N LYS A 15 22.54 -24.37 -30.31
CA LYS A 15 21.10 -24.14 -30.20
C LYS A 15 20.82 -23.64 -28.78
N LYS A 16 20.15 -22.49 -28.72
CA LYS A 16 19.07 -22.17 -27.78
C LYS A 16 18.81 -23.29 -26.75
N GLU A 17 19.26 -23.11 -25.52
CA GLU A 17 18.51 -23.61 -24.37
C GLU A 17 17.29 -22.70 -24.18
N ALA A 18 16.37 -22.78 -25.15
CA ALA A 18 14.97 -22.56 -24.86
C ALA A 18 14.54 -23.84 -24.16
N VAL A 19 14.20 -23.72 -22.87
CA VAL A 19 13.50 -24.76 -22.11
C VAL A 19 12.40 -25.31 -23.01
N GLY A 20 12.53 -26.58 -23.37
CA GLY A 20 11.66 -27.23 -24.32
C GLY A 20 10.23 -27.24 -23.82
N CYS A 21 9.36 -26.47 -24.46
CA CYS A 21 7.92 -26.67 -24.37
C CYS A 21 7.41 -27.04 -25.76
N THR A 22 7.32 -28.34 -26.01
CA THR A 22 6.57 -28.89 -27.13
C THR A 22 5.08 -28.71 -26.86
N THR A 23 4.28 -28.62 -27.93
CA THR A 23 2.84 -28.29 -28.00
C THR A 23 1.87 -29.20 -27.21
N GLN A 24 2.36 -29.99 -26.26
CA GLN A 24 1.56 -30.75 -25.31
C GLN A 24 2.07 -30.47 -23.89
N GLY A 25 1.36 -29.60 -23.19
CA GLY A 25 1.38 -29.51 -21.73
C GLY A 25 2.64 -28.92 -21.10
N CYS A 26 2.89 -27.61 -21.29
CA CYS A 26 3.52 -26.86 -20.21
C CYS A 26 2.55 -26.86 -19.02
N PRO A 27 2.96 -27.21 -17.79
CA PRO A 27 2.13 -26.93 -16.62
C PRO A 27 1.93 -25.42 -16.60
N ALA A 28 0.66 -24.97 -16.61
CA ALA A 28 0.36 -23.55 -16.48
C ALA A 28 1.06 -23.04 -15.21
N GLU A 29 2.01 -22.11 -15.36
CA GLU A 29 2.67 -21.46 -14.23
C GLU A 29 1.58 -20.90 -13.29
N GLU A 30 1.78 -21.07 -11.99
CA GLU A 30 0.78 -20.75 -10.99
C GLU A 30 0.74 -19.24 -10.77
N ILE A 31 -0.21 -18.55 -11.42
CA ILE A 31 -0.30 -17.09 -11.35
C ILE A 31 -1.13 -16.65 -10.13
N VAL A 32 -0.51 -15.89 -9.23
CA VAL A 32 -1.20 -15.10 -8.21
C VAL A 32 -1.74 -13.84 -8.86
N ALA A 33 -3.01 -13.85 -9.24
CA ALA A 33 -3.62 -12.75 -9.95
C ALA A 33 -4.80 -12.14 -9.17
N TYR A 34 -4.84 -10.82 -9.13
CA TYR A 34 -5.98 -10.03 -8.69
C TYR A 34 -6.52 -9.18 -9.84
N ASP A 35 -7.81 -8.88 -9.83
CA ASP A 35 -8.33 -7.79 -10.65
C ASP A 35 -8.19 -6.44 -9.93
N ILE A 36 -8.52 -5.36 -10.65
CA ILE A 36 -8.45 -3.99 -10.12
C ILE A 36 -9.49 -3.71 -9.02
N GLU A 37 -10.48 -4.59 -8.86
CA GLU A 37 -11.53 -4.51 -7.85
C GLU A 37 -11.18 -5.33 -6.58
N GLY A 38 -9.98 -5.90 -6.55
CA GLY A 38 -9.46 -6.68 -5.43
C GLY A 38 -9.91 -8.14 -5.41
N HIS A 39 -10.59 -8.63 -6.46
CA HIS A 39 -10.96 -10.04 -6.55
C HIS A 39 -9.74 -10.88 -6.86
N TYR A 40 -9.59 -11.97 -6.11
CA TYR A 40 -8.62 -13.00 -6.46
C TYR A 40 -9.12 -13.82 -7.65
N ILE A 41 -8.39 -13.78 -8.77
CA ILE A 41 -8.75 -14.45 -10.03
C ILE A 41 -7.81 -15.62 -10.37
N GLY A 42 -6.76 -15.86 -9.57
CA GLY A 42 -5.84 -17.01 -9.73
C GLY A 42 -6.52 -18.36 -9.49
N THR A 43 -5.84 -19.47 -9.81
CA THR A 43 -6.40 -20.85 -9.76
C THR A 43 -6.14 -21.60 -8.47
N LYS A 44 -5.05 -21.30 -7.75
CA LYS A 44 -4.54 -22.05 -6.60
C LYS A 44 -3.82 -21.13 -5.61
N PRO A 45 -3.75 -21.49 -4.32
CA PRO A 45 -3.09 -20.66 -3.33
C PRO A 45 -1.64 -20.39 -3.78
N PRO A 46 -1.12 -19.15 -3.61
CA PRO A 46 0.23 -18.80 -4.03
C PRO A 46 1.26 -19.82 -3.57
N ALA A 47 2.01 -20.42 -4.51
CA ALA A 47 3.26 -21.10 -4.19
C ALA A 47 4.43 -20.10 -4.09
N GLU A 48 4.30 -18.93 -4.74
CA GLU A 48 5.31 -17.88 -4.82
C GLU A 48 4.77 -16.51 -4.39
N ASP A 49 5.68 -15.61 -4.00
CA ASP A 49 5.38 -14.32 -3.37
C ASP A 49 5.23 -13.17 -4.40
N GLU A 50 5.00 -13.46 -5.68
CA GLU A 50 4.81 -12.44 -6.72
C GLU A 50 3.31 -12.12 -6.94
N VAL A 51 2.98 -10.87 -7.27
CA VAL A 51 1.59 -10.43 -7.49
C VAL A 51 1.40 -9.89 -8.90
N TRP A 52 0.39 -10.40 -9.58
CA TRP A 52 -0.03 -9.97 -10.91
C TRP A 52 -1.39 -9.28 -10.87
N LEU A 53 -1.55 -8.22 -11.66
CA LEU A 53 -2.88 -7.70 -12.01
C LEU A 53 -3.30 -8.24 -13.36
N SER A 54 -4.52 -8.73 -13.43
CA SER A 54 -5.07 -9.27 -14.67
C SER A 54 -6.58 -9.15 -14.72
N THR A 55 -7.18 -9.45 -15.86
CA THR A 55 -8.64 -9.62 -15.96
C THR A 55 -8.98 -11.10 -15.89
N LYS A 56 -10.21 -11.42 -15.48
CA LYS A 56 -10.69 -12.80 -15.49
C LYS A 56 -10.54 -13.45 -16.88
N ALA A 57 -10.83 -12.70 -17.94
CA ALA A 57 -10.67 -13.16 -19.33
C ALA A 57 -9.22 -13.51 -19.65
N VAL A 58 -8.24 -12.69 -19.26
CA VAL A 58 -6.82 -12.95 -19.50
C VAL A 58 -6.34 -14.16 -18.70
N VAL A 59 -6.78 -14.31 -17.45
CA VAL A 59 -6.45 -15.49 -16.65
C VAL A 59 -7.09 -16.75 -17.24
N ASP A 60 -8.34 -16.69 -17.68
CA ASP A 60 -9.03 -17.82 -18.32
C ASP A 60 -8.40 -18.19 -19.69
N ALA A 61 -7.95 -17.20 -20.47
CA ALA A 61 -7.23 -17.41 -21.73
C ALA A 61 -5.85 -18.06 -21.50
N ASN A 62 -5.08 -17.61 -20.51
CA ASN A 62 -3.82 -18.25 -20.09
C ASN A 62 -4.02 -19.73 -19.69
N ARG A 63 -5.14 -20.04 -19.01
CA ARG A 63 -5.48 -21.43 -18.60
C ARG A 63 -5.78 -22.36 -19.76
N SER A 64 -6.43 -21.84 -20.81
CA SER A 64 -6.83 -22.65 -21.97
C SER A 64 -5.65 -23.04 -22.88
N GLY A 65 -4.44 -22.56 -22.58
CA GLY A 65 -3.25 -22.78 -23.39
C GLY A 65 -3.14 -21.83 -24.59
N GLU A 66 -4.05 -20.87 -24.73
CA GLU A 66 -4.10 -19.93 -25.86
C GLU A 66 -2.97 -18.88 -25.81
N TYR A 67 -2.37 -18.66 -24.64
CA TYR A 67 -1.33 -17.64 -24.37
C TYR A 67 -0.01 -18.20 -23.82
N VAL A 68 0.33 -19.46 -24.12
CA VAL A 68 1.61 -20.04 -23.69
C VAL A 68 2.74 -19.47 -24.57
N ASN A 69 3.72 -18.80 -23.96
CA ASN A 69 4.98 -18.25 -24.51
C ASN A 69 5.05 -16.78 -24.98
N ARG A 70 4.30 -15.85 -24.40
CA ARG A 70 4.69 -14.42 -24.45
C ARG A 70 4.56 -13.76 -23.08
N LYS A 71 5.55 -12.94 -22.71
CA LYS A 71 5.32 -11.83 -21.77
C LYS A 71 4.02 -11.14 -22.19
N PRO A 72 3.12 -10.81 -21.26
CA PRO A 72 1.78 -10.36 -21.61
C PRO A 72 1.88 -9.10 -22.47
N ILE A 73 1.65 -9.27 -23.77
CA ILE A 73 1.51 -8.21 -24.77
C ILE A 73 0.18 -8.51 -25.43
N LEU A 74 -0.80 -7.65 -25.18
CA LEU A 74 -2.09 -7.67 -25.87
C LEU A 74 -1.83 -7.30 -27.34
N ASP A 75 -1.97 -8.27 -28.24
CA ASP A 75 -2.03 -8.03 -29.69
C ASP A 75 -3.06 -9.00 -30.28
N SER A 76 -4.34 -8.61 -30.20
CA SER A 76 -5.36 -9.06 -31.15
C SER A 76 -6.51 -8.05 -31.20
N GLU A 77 -7.05 -7.89 -32.41
CA GLU A 77 -7.93 -6.82 -32.90
C GLU A 77 -9.27 -6.63 -32.13
N GLU A 78 -9.62 -7.50 -31.18
CA GLU A 78 -10.84 -7.39 -30.35
C GLU A 78 -10.69 -6.46 -29.12
N THR A 79 -9.50 -5.90 -28.87
CA THR A 79 -9.18 -5.11 -27.67
C THR A 79 -9.31 -3.58 -27.82
N LYS A 80 -10.12 -3.08 -28.76
CA LYS A 80 -10.22 -1.63 -29.05
C LYS A 80 -10.79 -0.75 -27.92
N SER A 81 -11.21 -1.31 -26.79
CA SER A 81 -11.67 -0.56 -25.61
C SER A 81 -10.89 -0.80 -24.32
N ILE A 82 -9.77 -1.56 -24.35
CA ILE A 82 -8.97 -1.86 -23.15
C ILE A 82 -7.64 -1.09 -23.23
N PRO A 83 -7.18 -0.44 -22.14
CA PRO A 83 -5.98 0.39 -22.15
C PRO A 83 -4.76 -0.33 -22.74
N LYS A 84 -4.05 0.36 -23.64
CA LYS A 84 -2.92 -0.14 -24.44
C LYS A 84 -1.65 -0.51 -23.65
N GLU A 85 -1.63 -0.31 -22.33
CA GLU A 85 -0.47 -0.69 -21.52
C GLU A 85 -0.69 -2.10 -20.94
N PRO A 86 0.31 -3.01 -21.04
CA PRO A 86 0.25 -4.25 -20.27
C PRO A 86 0.06 -3.88 -18.80
N PRO A 87 -0.73 -4.67 -18.02
CA PRO A 87 -0.87 -4.41 -16.61
C PRO A 87 0.53 -4.33 -16.01
N LYS A 88 0.90 -3.15 -15.50
CA LYS A 88 2.17 -3.00 -14.78
C LYS A 88 2.12 -4.02 -13.64
N PRO A 89 3.10 -4.92 -13.51
CA PRO A 89 3.18 -5.79 -12.34
C PRO A 89 3.13 -4.90 -11.12
N ILE A 90 2.36 -5.30 -10.10
CA ILE A 90 2.52 -4.67 -8.80
C ILE A 90 3.90 -5.09 -8.35
N THR A 91 4.86 -4.17 -8.41
CA THR A 91 6.18 -4.42 -7.87
C THR A 91 6.02 -4.56 -6.36
N GLY A 92 6.02 -5.79 -5.86
CA GLY A 92 5.83 -6.06 -4.44
C GLY A 92 5.56 -7.53 -4.16
N LYS A 93 5.86 -7.92 -2.92
CA LYS A 93 5.58 -9.25 -2.40
C LYS A 93 4.09 -9.45 -2.16
N HIS A 94 3.54 -10.62 -2.46
CA HIS A 94 2.16 -10.98 -2.15
C HIS A 94 1.87 -10.89 -0.66
N SER A 95 2.83 -11.31 0.16
CA SER A 95 2.83 -11.17 1.61
C SER A 95 2.73 -9.71 2.06
N ASP A 96 3.42 -8.77 1.40
CA ASP A 96 3.32 -7.33 1.70
C ASP A 96 1.97 -6.75 1.25
N LEU A 97 1.42 -7.18 0.09
CA LEU A 97 0.07 -6.81 -0.34
C LEU A 97 -0.98 -7.25 0.70
N LEU A 98 -0.93 -8.52 1.09
CA LEU A 98 -1.86 -9.11 2.03
C LEU A 98 -1.72 -8.51 3.43
N LEU A 99 -0.50 -8.18 3.87
CA LEU A 99 -0.26 -7.49 5.12
C LEU A 99 -0.84 -6.07 5.09
N LEU A 100 -0.60 -5.32 4.01
CA LEU A 100 -1.14 -3.98 3.82
C LEU A 100 -2.67 -3.97 3.83
N ALA A 101 -3.29 -4.91 3.11
CA ALA A 101 -4.74 -5.07 3.09
C ALA A 101 -5.29 -5.46 4.48
N ALA A 102 -4.63 -6.37 5.18
CA ALA A 102 -5.06 -6.79 6.52
C ALA A 102 -5.01 -5.63 7.53
N ILE A 103 -3.93 -4.83 7.52
CA ILE A 103 -3.81 -3.65 8.37
C ILE A 103 -4.91 -2.64 8.03
N SER A 104 -5.08 -2.32 6.74
CA SER A 104 -6.10 -1.36 6.30
C SER A 104 -7.51 -1.81 6.69
N TYR A 105 -7.83 -3.10 6.57
CA TYR A 105 -9.11 -3.66 7.00
C TYR A 105 -9.31 -3.61 8.52
N GLY A 106 -8.23 -3.83 9.28
CA GLY A 106 -8.24 -3.83 10.75
C GLY A 106 -8.33 -2.44 11.37
N GLU A 107 -7.65 -1.47 10.78
CA GLU A 107 -7.58 -0.07 11.22
C GLU A 107 -8.80 0.75 10.76
N ALA A 108 -9.37 0.42 9.59
CA ALA A 108 -10.57 1.09 9.09
C ALA A 108 -11.81 0.77 9.94
N SER A 109 -12.81 1.65 9.84
CA SER A 109 -14.10 1.44 10.49
C SER A 109 -14.82 0.16 10.01
N THR A 110 -15.79 -0.28 10.80
CA THR A 110 -16.64 -1.43 10.44
C THR A 110 -17.59 -1.16 9.28
N ALA A 111 -17.69 0.09 8.81
CA ALA A 111 -18.55 0.49 7.69
C ALA A 111 -18.03 0.02 6.32
N ASN A 112 -16.80 -0.50 6.25
CA ASN A 112 -16.18 -1.01 5.02
C ASN A 112 -16.11 0.05 3.90
N VAL A 113 -15.74 1.29 4.24
CA VAL A 113 -15.57 2.37 3.26
C VAL A 113 -14.27 2.16 2.50
N TYR A 114 -14.36 2.10 1.16
CA TYR A 114 -13.20 1.84 0.30
C TYR A 114 -12.14 2.93 0.44
N GLU A 115 -12.55 4.19 0.39
CA GLU A 115 -11.67 5.37 0.44
C GLU A 115 -10.93 5.47 1.78
N GLU A 116 -11.56 5.01 2.88
CA GLU A 116 -10.95 4.92 4.21
C GLU A 116 -9.81 3.89 4.21
N MET A 117 -10.08 2.67 3.74
CA MET A 117 -9.08 1.61 3.64
C MET A 117 -7.96 1.97 2.66
N ALA A 118 -8.30 2.57 1.51
CA ALA A 118 -7.33 3.02 0.53
C ALA A 118 -6.46 4.15 1.10
N GLY A 119 -7.04 5.11 1.82
CA GLY A 119 -6.30 6.18 2.49
C GLY A 119 -5.32 5.66 3.52
N ILE A 120 -5.72 4.70 4.37
CA ILE A 120 -4.81 4.04 5.33
C ILE A 120 -3.68 3.33 4.58
N ALA A 121 -4.00 2.60 3.51
CA ALA A 121 -2.98 1.95 2.67
C ALA A 121 -2.01 2.97 2.04
N ASN A 122 -2.50 4.10 1.55
CA ASN A 122 -1.67 5.18 1.00
C ASN A 122 -0.68 5.71 2.06
N VAL A 123 -1.14 5.95 3.29
CA VAL A 123 -0.27 6.39 4.40
C VAL A 123 0.81 5.35 4.70
N LEU A 124 0.45 4.08 4.81
CA LEU A 124 1.40 3.00 5.12
C LEU A 124 2.46 2.83 4.04
N VAL A 125 2.08 2.85 2.75
CA VAL A 125 3.05 2.83 1.63
C VAL A 125 3.98 4.02 1.70
N ARG A 126 3.47 5.22 1.99
CA ARG A 126 4.27 6.44 2.10
C ARG A 126 5.25 6.38 3.29
N GLN A 127 4.81 5.85 4.43
CA GLN A 127 5.66 5.63 5.60
C GLN A 127 6.73 4.56 5.32
N ALA A 128 6.38 3.47 4.64
CA ALA A 128 7.34 2.44 4.25
C ALA A 128 8.41 2.98 3.30
N LYS A 129 8.02 3.77 2.29
CA LYS A 129 8.97 4.47 1.40
C LYS A 129 9.90 5.40 2.19
N ALA A 130 9.39 6.08 3.23
CA ALA A 130 10.17 7.01 4.04
C ALA A 130 11.12 6.34 5.07
N ARG A 131 10.80 5.12 5.54
CA ARG A 131 11.44 4.52 6.73
C ARG A 131 12.05 3.14 6.52
N SER A 132 11.55 2.35 5.56
CA SER A 132 11.90 0.93 5.38
C SER A 132 12.22 0.58 3.93
N GLY A 133 12.64 1.55 3.12
CA GLY A 133 12.98 1.32 1.70
C GLY A 133 11.79 0.84 0.85
N GLY A 134 10.55 1.09 1.29
CA GLY A 134 9.33 0.67 0.62
C GLY A 134 8.74 -0.67 1.09
N SER A 135 9.41 -1.40 2.00
CA SER A 135 8.88 -2.68 2.52
C SER A 135 7.82 -2.47 3.59
N ILE A 136 6.62 -3.02 3.39
CA ILE A 136 5.51 -2.95 4.36
C ILE A 136 5.85 -3.79 5.59
N SER A 137 6.28 -5.03 5.40
CA SER A 137 6.78 -5.88 6.48
C SER A 137 7.95 -5.25 7.23
N GLY A 138 8.88 -4.57 6.53
CA GLY A 138 9.96 -3.81 7.15
C GLY A 138 9.46 -2.65 8.03
N LEU A 139 8.42 -1.92 7.59
CA LEU A 139 7.81 -0.86 8.38
C LEU A 139 7.17 -1.42 9.66
N VAL A 140 6.35 -2.46 9.52
CA VAL A 140 5.57 -3.04 10.63
C VAL A 140 6.47 -3.70 11.68
N SER A 141 7.52 -4.40 11.24
CA SER A 141 8.48 -5.04 12.16
C SER A 141 9.37 -4.04 12.89
N GLY A 142 9.76 -2.95 12.24
CA GLY A 142 10.59 -1.90 12.83
C GLY A 142 9.83 -0.95 13.76
N HIS A 143 8.50 -0.84 13.62
CA HIS A 143 7.71 0.21 14.27
C HIS A 143 6.30 -0.28 14.62
N ARG A 144 6.17 -0.93 15.78
CA ARG A 144 4.90 -1.52 16.28
C ARG A 144 3.74 -0.52 16.37
N ASN A 145 4.02 0.78 16.52
CA ASN A 145 3.02 1.83 16.68
C ASN A 145 2.36 2.29 15.36
N PHE A 146 2.80 1.81 14.19
CA PHE A 146 2.16 2.16 12.90
C PHE A 146 1.03 1.21 12.51
N ALA A 147 0.84 0.10 13.20
CA ALA A 147 -0.23 -0.84 12.90
C ALA A 147 -0.66 -1.50 14.21
N TYR A 148 -1.39 -0.74 15.03
CA TYR A 148 -1.97 -1.26 16.28
C TYR A 148 -2.82 -2.50 16.01
N ALA A 149 -3.52 -2.54 14.88
CA ALA A 149 -4.28 -3.70 14.45
C ALA A 149 -3.41 -4.98 14.30
N ALA A 150 -2.14 -4.84 13.92
CA ALA A 150 -1.20 -5.95 13.81
C ALA A 150 -0.55 -6.34 15.16
N SER A 151 -0.56 -5.47 16.17
CA SER A 151 0.05 -5.72 17.49
C SER A 151 -0.94 -6.03 18.62
N ASP A 152 -2.18 -5.53 18.55
CA ASP A 152 -3.11 -5.45 19.68
C ASP A 152 -4.23 -6.50 19.62
N GLY A 153 -4.13 -7.46 18.69
CA GLY A 153 -5.13 -8.52 18.54
C GLY A 153 -6.46 -8.05 17.96
N ASN A 154 -6.45 -7.01 17.12
CA ASN A 154 -7.64 -6.50 16.45
C ASN A 154 -8.38 -7.63 15.70
N ALA A 155 -9.65 -7.83 16.05
CA ALA A 155 -10.44 -8.96 15.55
C ALA A 155 -10.61 -8.95 14.03
N ARG A 156 -10.68 -7.77 13.39
CA ARG A 156 -10.79 -7.65 11.93
C ARG A 156 -9.48 -8.01 11.24
N PHE A 157 -8.35 -7.53 11.76
CA PHE A 157 -7.02 -7.95 11.29
C PHE A 157 -6.84 -9.46 11.43
N ALA A 158 -7.14 -10.02 12.61
CA ALA A 158 -7.04 -11.45 12.87
C ALA A 158 -7.97 -12.26 11.95
N ALA A 159 -9.21 -11.81 11.74
CA ALA A 159 -10.14 -12.42 10.80
C ALA A 159 -9.59 -12.41 9.37
N PHE A 160 -8.99 -11.29 8.94
CA PHE A 160 -8.35 -11.21 7.62
C PHE A 160 -7.21 -12.24 7.52
N LYS A 161 -6.30 -12.25 8.49
CA LYS A 161 -5.16 -13.19 8.50
C LYS A 161 -5.58 -14.66 8.54
N ALA A 162 -6.65 -15.01 9.27
CA ALA A 162 -7.20 -16.36 9.28
C ALA A 162 -7.79 -16.76 7.93
N LYS A 163 -8.50 -15.83 7.26
CA LYS A 163 -9.13 -16.06 5.96
C LYS A 163 -8.15 -16.05 4.78
N GLN A 164 -6.99 -15.40 4.89
CA GLN A 164 -5.90 -15.52 3.90
C GLN A 164 -5.52 -16.98 3.62
N LEU A 165 -5.77 -17.89 4.56
CA LEU A 165 -5.45 -19.31 4.45
C LEU A 165 -6.43 -20.11 3.58
N THR A 166 -7.57 -19.52 3.16
CA THR A 166 -8.49 -20.19 2.22
C THR A 166 -8.86 -19.26 1.06
N LEU A 167 -8.48 -19.65 -0.16
CA LEU A 167 -8.80 -18.89 -1.38
C LEU A 167 -10.30 -18.67 -1.59
N VAL A 168 -11.14 -19.53 -1.02
CA VAL A 168 -12.60 -19.45 -1.12
C VAL A 168 -13.13 -18.22 -0.36
N ASP A 169 -12.57 -17.93 0.82
CA ASP A 169 -12.96 -16.76 1.60
C ASP A 169 -12.56 -15.44 0.93
N MET A 170 -11.46 -15.43 0.17
CA MET A 170 -11.06 -14.28 -0.65
C MET A 170 -11.94 -14.07 -1.89
N ARG A 171 -12.67 -15.10 -2.33
CA ARG A 171 -13.50 -15.07 -3.56
C ARG A 171 -14.94 -14.62 -3.31
N GLU A 172 -15.59 -15.00 -2.20
CA GLU A 172 -17.07 -14.93 -2.15
C GLU A 172 -17.74 -14.41 -0.87
N GLY A 173 -17.02 -13.96 0.18
CA GLY A 173 -17.68 -13.79 1.48
C GLY A 173 -17.61 -12.43 2.17
N ASN A 174 -16.68 -11.54 1.81
CA ASN A 174 -16.43 -10.35 2.63
C ASN A 174 -16.01 -9.13 1.79
N ASP A 175 -16.99 -8.28 1.48
CA ASP A 175 -16.76 -7.04 0.74
C ASP A 175 -15.71 -6.15 1.38
N GLY A 176 -15.65 -6.07 2.71
CA GLY A 176 -14.63 -5.24 3.37
C GLY A 176 -13.21 -5.75 3.15
N MET A 177 -12.98 -7.06 3.19
CA MET A 177 -11.65 -7.64 2.91
C MET A 177 -11.25 -7.42 1.45
N ARG A 178 -12.21 -7.61 0.52
CA ARG A 178 -12.00 -7.33 -0.90
C ARG A 178 -11.66 -5.86 -1.15
N LEU A 179 -12.42 -4.93 -0.54
CA LEU A 179 -12.16 -3.50 -0.64
C LEU A 179 -10.79 -3.11 -0.05
N ALA A 180 -10.34 -3.77 1.01
CA ALA A 180 -9.01 -3.55 1.55
C ALA A 180 -7.90 -4.03 0.59
N ILE A 181 -8.10 -5.15 -0.11
CA ILE A 181 -7.18 -5.61 -1.18
C ILE A 181 -7.18 -4.60 -2.33
N LYS A 182 -8.35 -4.12 -2.76
CA LYS A 182 -8.49 -3.06 -3.76
C LYS A 182 -7.72 -1.80 -3.34
N GLY A 183 -7.85 -1.38 -2.07
CA GLY A 183 -7.15 -0.22 -1.51
C GLY A 183 -5.63 -0.41 -1.49
N ALA A 184 -5.16 -1.59 -1.09
CA ALA A 184 -3.74 -1.93 -1.08
C ALA A 184 -3.14 -1.97 -2.51
N ILE A 185 -3.86 -2.55 -3.47
CA ILE A 185 -3.50 -2.53 -4.90
C ILE A 185 -3.39 -1.09 -5.41
N ASN A 186 -4.36 -0.23 -5.09
CA ASN A 186 -4.34 1.18 -5.45
C ASN A 186 -3.08 1.87 -4.90
N ALA A 187 -2.79 1.70 -3.60
CA ALA A 187 -1.67 2.36 -2.95
C ALA A 187 -0.30 1.90 -3.50
N LEU A 188 -0.10 0.60 -3.70
CA LEU A 188 1.17 0.04 -4.20
C LEU A 188 1.46 0.43 -5.66
N ARG A 189 0.44 0.81 -6.42
CA ARG A 189 0.57 1.26 -7.81
C ARG A 189 0.71 2.77 -7.96
N ASP A 190 0.86 3.49 -6.85
CA ASP A 190 0.81 4.94 -6.83
C ASP A 190 -0.48 5.47 -7.52
N GLY A 191 -1.60 4.79 -7.25
CA GLY A 191 -2.94 5.20 -7.69
C GLY A 191 -3.43 6.44 -6.96
N HIS A 192 -4.75 6.70 -6.99
CA HIS A 192 -5.29 7.89 -6.34
C HIS A 192 -4.97 7.89 -4.83
N ASP A 193 -4.47 9.02 -4.33
CA ASP A 193 -4.09 9.19 -2.94
C ASP A 193 -5.28 9.68 -2.12
N TYR A 194 -6.09 8.74 -1.62
CA TYR A 194 -7.27 9.05 -0.80
C TYR A 194 -6.90 9.69 0.54
N SER A 195 -5.64 9.61 0.96
CA SER A 195 -5.13 10.30 2.15
C SER A 195 -4.68 11.74 1.89
N ASN A 196 -4.66 12.18 0.63
CA ASN A 196 -4.25 13.52 0.20
C ASN A 196 -2.90 13.99 0.82
N GLY A 197 -1.88 13.13 0.73
CA GLY A 197 -0.52 13.42 1.19
C GLY A 197 -0.29 13.24 2.69
N ALA A 198 -1.21 12.63 3.42
CA ALA A 198 -1.06 12.37 4.86
C ALA A 198 0.12 11.45 5.20
N TYR A 199 0.63 11.57 6.42
CA TYR A 199 1.58 10.61 6.99
C TYR A 199 1.04 9.90 8.23
N PHE A 200 -0.14 10.32 8.69
CA PHE A 200 -0.79 9.81 9.87
C PHE A 200 -2.30 9.72 9.62
N TRP A 201 -2.96 8.89 10.41
CA TRP A 201 -4.41 8.86 10.53
C TRP A 201 -4.80 8.77 12.00
N ASP A 202 -6.04 9.13 12.30
CA ASP A 202 -6.64 9.04 13.62
C ASP A 202 -8.09 8.57 13.48
N GLY A 203 -8.50 7.68 14.38
CA GLY A 203 -9.84 7.11 14.37
C GLY A 203 -10.74 7.78 15.41
N LYS A 204 -11.72 7.02 15.89
CA LYS A 204 -12.70 7.45 16.89
C LYS A 204 -12.07 8.00 18.19
N ASP A 205 -10.86 7.57 18.52
CA ASP A 205 -10.12 7.99 19.70
C ASP A 205 -9.78 9.49 19.68
N LEU A 206 -9.63 10.10 18.50
CA LEU A 206 -9.53 11.55 18.36
C LEU A 206 -10.75 12.28 18.92
N GLY A 207 -11.95 11.69 18.78
CA GLY A 207 -13.19 12.22 19.36
C GLY A 207 -13.35 11.87 20.84
N THR A 208 -13.15 10.61 21.23
CA THR A 208 -13.43 10.15 22.60
C THR A 208 -12.37 10.56 23.62
N ASN A 209 -11.18 10.97 23.18
CA ASN A 209 -10.07 11.36 24.05
C ASN A 209 -9.42 12.68 23.60
N TYR A 210 -10.18 13.56 22.96
CA TYR A 210 -9.68 14.75 22.25
C TYR A 210 -8.66 15.58 23.06
N SER A 211 -8.99 15.98 24.30
CA SER A 211 -8.11 16.83 25.13
C SER A 211 -6.79 16.17 25.52
N ASN A 212 -6.74 14.84 25.53
CA ASN A 212 -5.55 14.07 25.86
C ASN A 212 -4.81 13.50 24.66
N HIS A 213 -5.41 13.58 23.47
CA HIS A 213 -4.90 13.04 22.24
C HIS A 213 -3.56 13.70 21.87
N GLU A 214 -2.55 12.90 21.49
CA GLU A 214 -1.18 13.37 21.31
C GLU A 214 -1.08 14.48 20.26
N LYS A 215 -1.75 14.31 19.12
CA LYS A 215 -1.74 15.32 18.04
C LYS A 215 -2.41 16.62 18.45
N VAL A 216 -3.46 16.54 19.28
CA VAL A 216 -4.15 17.73 19.79
C VAL A 216 -3.24 18.48 20.76
N LYS A 217 -2.57 17.77 21.69
CA LYS A 217 -1.60 18.34 22.64
C LYS A 217 -0.38 19.00 21.98
N LYS A 218 -0.02 18.58 20.76
CA LYS A 218 1.07 19.15 19.96
C LYS A 218 0.61 20.23 18.97
N GLY A 219 -0.69 20.50 18.94
CA GLY A 219 -1.32 21.43 18.02
C GLY A 219 -1.83 20.73 16.76
N LEU A 220 -3.15 20.76 16.59
CA LEU A 220 -3.88 20.17 15.46
C LEU A 220 -4.75 21.24 14.80
N LYS A 221 -4.58 21.40 13.48
CA LYS A 221 -5.37 22.27 12.63
C LYS A 221 -6.27 21.46 11.70
N PHE A 222 -7.54 21.84 11.59
CA PHE A 222 -8.39 21.32 10.52
C PHE A 222 -8.21 22.20 9.28
N SER A 223 -7.78 21.60 8.16
CA SER A 223 -7.61 22.33 6.89
C SER A 223 -8.92 22.65 6.19
N ASP A 224 -9.98 21.90 6.52
CA ASP A 224 -11.34 22.05 6.02
C ASP A 224 -12.33 21.77 7.17
N GLU A 225 -13.46 22.49 7.22
CA GLU A 225 -14.48 22.29 8.25
C GLU A 225 -15.11 20.90 8.17
N SER A 226 -15.23 20.34 6.96
CA SER A 226 -15.74 18.98 6.74
C SER A 226 -14.85 17.89 7.36
N HIS A 227 -13.60 18.22 7.72
CA HIS A 227 -12.72 17.28 8.39
C HIS A 227 -13.06 17.09 9.88
N ARG A 228 -13.96 17.91 10.44
CA ARG A 228 -14.39 17.87 11.85
C ARG A 228 -15.53 16.88 12.07
N ILE A 229 -15.30 15.60 11.74
CA ILE A 229 -16.33 14.55 11.80
C ILE A 229 -16.62 14.02 13.21
N PHE A 230 -15.79 14.35 14.20
CA PHE A 230 -15.99 13.94 15.59
C PHE A 230 -16.52 15.10 16.44
N THR A 231 -17.18 14.75 17.54
CA THR A 231 -17.74 15.72 18.48
C THR A 231 -17.28 15.45 19.91
N VAL A 232 -17.09 16.51 20.69
CA VAL A 232 -16.98 16.46 22.15
C VAL A 232 -18.13 17.28 22.74
N ASP A 233 -18.86 16.70 23.69
CA ASP A 233 -20.03 17.32 24.33
C ASP A 233 -21.08 17.85 23.33
N GLY A 234 -21.27 17.11 22.23
CA GLY A 234 -22.23 17.45 21.17
C GLY A 234 -21.76 18.54 20.20
N SER A 235 -20.57 19.11 20.39
CA SER A 235 -19.99 20.12 19.50
C SER A 235 -18.88 19.51 18.63
N PRO A 236 -18.77 19.85 17.33
CA PRO A 236 -17.64 19.43 16.50
C PRO A 236 -16.31 19.80 17.15
N ILE A 237 -15.34 18.89 17.09
CA ILE A 237 -13.98 19.18 17.56
C ILE A 237 -13.39 20.33 16.74
N ALA A 238 -12.65 21.22 17.40
CA ALA A 238 -12.10 22.43 16.80
C ALA A 238 -10.59 22.33 16.59
N ASP A 239 -9.99 23.37 16.03
CA ASP A 239 -8.54 23.52 16.02
C ASP A 239 -8.02 23.69 17.45
N ASN A 240 -6.82 23.18 17.74
CA ASN A 240 -6.13 23.42 19.00
C ASN A 240 -4.74 23.99 18.70
N ALA A 241 -4.53 25.27 18.97
CA ALA A 241 -3.25 25.94 18.78
C ALA A 241 -2.34 25.73 19.99
N VAL A 242 -1.07 25.41 19.74
CA VAL A 242 -0.02 25.27 20.75
C VAL A 242 1.19 26.08 20.28
N PRO A 243 1.18 27.41 20.51
CA PRO A 243 2.25 28.30 20.08
C PRO A 243 3.61 27.83 20.60
N THR A 244 4.54 27.59 19.68
CA THR A 244 5.86 27.03 19.98
C THR A 244 6.93 27.81 19.23
N THR A 245 7.96 28.24 19.95
CA THR A 245 9.17 28.84 19.38
C THR A 245 10.34 27.86 19.47
N THR A 246 11.04 27.65 18.37
CA THR A 246 12.23 26.79 18.31
C THR A 246 13.50 27.63 18.26
N TYR A 247 14.59 27.05 18.74
CA TYR A 247 15.88 27.71 18.83
C TYR A 247 17.00 26.86 18.23
N TRP A 248 18.06 27.51 17.78
CA TRP A 248 19.37 26.89 17.60
C TRP A 248 20.05 26.76 18.95
N TYR A 249 20.73 25.63 19.17
CA TYR A 249 21.44 25.36 20.42
C TYR A 249 22.95 25.31 20.16
N ASP A 250 23.73 25.84 21.08
CA ASP A 250 25.18 25.65 21.08
C ASP A 250 25.55 24.21 21.48
N LYS A 251 26.85 23.90 21.46
CA LYS A 251 27.38 22.59 21.86
C LYS A 251 27.07 22.20 23.32
N ASN A 252 26.65 23.15 24.15
CA ASN A 252 26.31 22.95 25.56
C ASN A 252 24.79 22.87 25.77
N GLY A 253 23.99 22.88 24.70
CA GLY A 253 22.53 22.84 24.78
C GLY A 253 21.88 24.17 25.18
N LYS A 254 22.61 25.30 25.14
CA LYS A 254 22.04 26.62 25.41
C LYS A 254 21.43 27.20 24.13
N ALA A 255 20.20 27.72 24.23
CA ALA A 255 19.56 28.43 23.13
C ALA A 255 20.38 29.67 22.74
N THR A 256 20.64 29.83 21.44
CA THR A 256 21.50 30.90 20.89
C THR A 256 20.74 31.90 20.03
N LYS A 257 19.83 31.40 19.18
CA LYS A 257 19.03 32.22 18.26
C LYS A 257 17.72 31.52 17.96
N GLU A 258 16.64 32.29 17.88
CA GLU A 258 15.36 31.78 17.37
C GLU A 258 15.53 31.21 15.95
N ARG A 259 14.99 30.02 15.76
CA ARG A 259 14.98 29.33 14.48
C ARG A 259 13.66 29.53 13.74
N GLY A 260 12.55 29.59 14.47
CA GLY A 260 11.23 29.95 13.96
C GLY A 260 10.13 29.63 14.97
N SER A 261 8.88 29.89 14.59
CA SER A 261 7.70 29.64 15.40
C SER A 261 6.58 28.99 14.60
N TYR A 262 5.69 28.28 15.29
CA TYR A 262 4.50 27.65 14.73
C TYR A 262 3.43 27.43 15.80
N ASP A 263 2.17 27.37 15.39
CA ASP A 263 1.04 27.13 16.29
C ASP A 263 0.52 25.68 16.22
N TYR A 264 0.74 25.00 15.10
CA TYR A 264 0.20 23.67 14.85
C TYR A 264 1.28 22.75 14.33
N THR A 265 1.48 21.62 15.00
CA THR A 265 2.36 20.56 14.49
C THR A 265 1.69 19.84 13.34
N TYR A 266 0.39 19.55 13.44
CA TYR A 266 -0.35 18.75 12.47
C TYR A 266 -1.47 19.53 11.78
N GLU A 267 -1.75 19.19 10.52
CA GLU A 267 -2.94 19.61 9.79
C GLU A 267 -3.63 18.41 9.14
N THR A 268 -4.97 18.45 9.12
CA THR A 268 -5.76 17.43 8.42
C THR A 268 -5.64 17.58 6.91
N THR A 269 -5.94 16.51 6.16
CA THR A 269 -5.70 16.42 4.71
C THR A 269 -6.87 15.79 3.96
N ALA A 270 -7.54 14.82 4.58
CA ALA A 270 -8.73 14.17 4.08
C ALA A 270 -9.49 13.52 5.24
N VAL A 271 -10.75 13.16 5.00
CA VAL A 271 -11.56 12.33 5.88
C VAL A 271 -12.35 11.33 5.06
N TRP A 272 -12.36 10.07 5.52
CA TRP A 272 -13.17 9.00 4.94
C TRP A 272 -13.67 8.08 6.04
N GLY A 273 -14.93 7.67 5.97
CA GLY A 273 -15.54 6.83 6.99
C GLY A 273 -15.44 7.46 8.38
N SER A 274 -14.73 6.80 9.30
CA SER A 274 -14.45 7.29 10.66
C SER A 274 -12.97 7.57 10.87
N THR A 275 -12.26 7.97 9.81
CA THR A 275 -10.81 8.21 9.84
C THR A 275 -10.48 9.62 9.35
N VAL A 276 -9.68 10.32 10.15
CA VAL A 276 -9.11 11.64 9.81
C VAL A 276 -7.64 11.46 9.45
N PHE A 277 -7.25 11.92 8.26
CA PHE A 277 -5.89 11.85 7.77
C PHE A 277 -5.14 13.17 8.01
N SER A 278 -3.89 13.10 8.44
CA SER A 278 -3.09 14.29 8.76
C SER A 278 -1.62 14.18 8.36
N LYS A 279 -0.98 15.33 8.24
CA LYS A 279 0.48 15.49 8.04
C LYS A 279 1.00 16.59 8.95
N THR A 280 2.32 16.71 9.09
CA THR A 280 2.88 17.88 9.78
C THR A 280 2.72 19.15 8.95
N THR A 281 2.53 20.31 9.59
CA THR A 281 2.35 21.58 8.88
C THR A 281 3.66 22.09 8.27
N ASP A 282 3.55 22.90 7.22
CA ASP A 282 4.70 23.57 6.61
C ASP A 282 5.44 24.49 7.60
N ALA A 283 4.70 25.18 8.47
CA ALA A 283 5.24 26.05 9.51
C ALA A 283 6.09 25.26 10.52
N TYR A 284 5.56 24.16 11.02
CA TYR A 284 6.29 23.23 11.89
C TYR A 284 7.58 22.76 11.22
N ARG A 285 7.50 22.26 9.98
CA ARG A 285 8.68 21.74 9.27
C ARG A 285 9.73 22.82 9.01
N LYS A 286 9.32 24.05 8.67
CA LYS A 286 10.23 25.18 8.49
C LYS A 286 10.93 25.57 9.80
N ALA A 287 10.18 25.63 10.91
CA ALA A 287 10.71 26.00 12.22
C ALA A 287 11.59 24.91 12.85
N THR A 288 11.36 23.63 12.55
CA THR A 288 12.07 22.50 13.17
C THR A 288 13.07 21.80 12.24
N GLY A 289 12.99 22.03 10.93
CA GLY A 289 13.63 21.17 9.93
C GLY A 289 13.12 19.73 9.95
N GLY A 290 11.98 19.49 10.60
CA GLY A 290 11.32 18.20 10.69
C GLY A 290 10.88 17.69 9.33
N LYS A 291 10.83 16.38 9.18
CA LYS A 291 10.34 15.71 7.97
C LYS A 291 8.83 15.51 8.05
N PRO A 292 8.13 15.37 6.90
CA PRO A 292 6.67 15.23 6.90
C PRO A 292 6.16 13.93 7.57
N HIS A 293 7.03 12.93 7.73
CA HIS A 293 6.73 11.64 8.36
C HIS A 293 7.05 11.55 9.86
N MET A 294 7.63 12.60 10.46
CA MET A 294 8.12 12.60 11.85
C MET A 294 7.09 13.11 12.85
#